data_AF-A0A822DV64-F1
#
_entry.id   AF-A0A822DV64-F1
#
_cell.length_a   1.000
_cell.length_b   1.000
_cell.length_c   1.000
_cell.angle_alpha   90.00
_cell.angle_beta   90.00
_cell.angle_gamma   90.00
#
_symmetry.space_group_name_H-M   'P 1'
#
loop_
_entity.id
_entity.type
_entity.pdbx_description
1 polymer ?
#
loop_
_entity_poly.entity_id
_entity_poly.type
_entity_poly.pdbx_seq_one_letter_code
_entity_poly.pdbx_strand_id
1 'polypeptide(L)'
;MLNQALENTTLEYGALSYRTERVHHIRRESLKINTLGLLHRLWPQLVWVPTTIGDSCSLYKKEIKFYCGEKLYLINFSGYDTSEGDFTSLASVHTAEYFLSPTTAFFEFIKEEDMHH
;
A
#
# COMPACT_ATOMS: atom_id res chain seq x y z
N MET A 1 33.86 18.25 23.15
CA MET A 1 34.46 17.09 22.44
C MET A 1 33.75 15.77 22.72
N LEU A 2 33.08 15.56 23.86
CA LEU A 2 32.33 14.31 24.13
C LEU A 2 31.04 14.17 23.27
N ASN A 3 30.34 15.28 23.00
CA ASN A 3 29.11 15.27 22.19
C ASN A 3 29.35 14.91 20.71
N GLN A 4 30.51 15.31 20.17
CA GLN A 4 30.89 15.03 18.79
C GLN A 4 31.35 13.58 18.61
N ALA A 5 31.89 12.97 19.68
CA ALA A 5 32.19 11.55 19.72
C ALA A 5 30.90 10.72 19.77
N LEU A 6 29.91 11.10 20.59
CA LEU A 6 28.61 10.41 20.67
C LEU A 6 27.81 10.43 19.35
N GLU A 7 27.84 11.54 18.61
CA GLU A 7 27.23 11.60 17.28
C GLU A 7 27.89 10.63 16.29
N ASN A 8 29.21 10.45 16.38
CA ASN A 8 29.95 9.55 15.50
C ASN A 8 29.82 8.07 15.90
N THR A 9 29.70 7.73 17.19
CA THR A 9 29.56 6.32 17.63
C THR A 9 28.21 5.71 17.27
N THR A 10 27.18 6.53 17.04
CA THR A 10 25.83 6.04 16.66
C THR A 10 25.71 5.69 15.17
N LEU A 11 26.71 6.09 14.36
CA LEU A 11 26.73 5.90 12.90
C LEU A 11 27.24 4.51 12.44
N GLU A 12 27.94 3.76 13.29
CA GLU A 12 28.66 2.55 12.87
C GLU A 12 27.93 1.21 13.11
N TYR A 13 26.67 1.22 13.57
CA TYR A 13 25.87 -0.01 13.66
C TYR A 13 25.03 -0.22 12.38
N GLY A 14 25.69 -0.78 11.36
CA GLY A 14 25.06 -1.46 10.21
C GLY A 14 24.30 -0.57 9.21
N ALA A 15 25.00 -0.07 8.18
CA ALA A 15 24.45 0.53 6.96
C ALA A 15 23.51 1.75 7.11
N LEU A 16 23.33 2.26 8.33
CA LEU A 16 22.50 3.40 8.73
C LEU A 16 23.29 4.71 8.71
N SER A 17 23.87 5.11 7.56
CA SER A 17 24.17 6.53 7.38
C SER A 17 22.82 7.26 7.32
N TYR A 18 22.35 7.70 8.48
CA TYR A 18 21.08 8.38 8.69
C TYR A 18 20.86 9.38 7.56
N ARG A 19 19.81 9.18 6.75
CA ARG A 19 19.35 10.18 5.78
C ARG A 19 18.70 11.31 6.57
N THR A 20 19.48 12.13 7.25
CA THR A 20 19.02 13.21 8.13
C THR A 20 18.06 14.15 7.39
N GLU A 21 18.33 14.42 6.11
CA GLU A 21 17.44 15.15 5.21
C GLU A 21 16.06 14.47 5.06
N ARG A 22 16.02 13.15 4.92
CA ARG A 22 14.77 12.38 4.84
C ARG A 22 13.99 12.47 6.14
N VAL A 23 14.66 12.39 7.29
CA VAL A 23 14.03 12.54 8.61
C VAL A 23 13.43 13.94 8.76
N HIS A 24 14.18 14.99 8.43
CA HIS A 24 13.68 16.36 8.46
C HIS A 24 12.51 16.57 7.48
N HIS A 25 12.58 15.98 6.29
CA HIS A 25 11.48 16.02 5.31
C HIS A 25 10.20 15.41 5.88
N ILE A 26 10.27 14.17 6.38
CA ILE A 26 9.12 13.48 6.98
C ILE A 26 8.54 14.34 8.10
N ARG A 27 9.39 14.84 9.01
CA ARG A 27 8.95 15.67 10.14
C ARG A 27 8.24 16.95 9.68
N ARG A 28 8.77 17.65 8.66
CA ARG A 28 8.12 18.85 8.10
C ARG A 28 6.75 18.54 7.51
N GLU A 29 6.61 17.43 6.80
CA GLU A 29 5.32 17.03 6.23
C GLU A 29 4.31 16.59 7.29
N SER A 30 4.75 15.86 8.32
CA SER A 30 3.90 15.39 9.43
C SER A 30 3.39 16.50 10.35
N LEU A 31 4.09 17.65 10.41
CA LEU A 31 3.67 18.80 11.22
C LEU A 31 2.61 19.69 10.52
N LYS A 32 2.28 19.42 9.25
CA LYS A 32 1.26 20.19 8.53
C LYS A 32 -0.13 19.75 8.98
N ILE A 33 -1.02 20.73 9.21
CA ILE A 33 -2.44 20.47 9.53
C ILE A 33 -3.16 19.78 8.36
N ASN A 34 -2.83 20.17 7.12
CA ASN A 34 -3.45 19.59 5.93
C ASN A 34 -2.79 18.25 5.55
N THR A 35 -3.54 17.16 5.63
CA THR A 35 -3.11 15.80 5.29
C THR A 35 -3.50 15.35 3.87
N LEU A 36 -4.20 16.19 3.09
CA LEU A 36 -4.52 15.92 1.68
C LEU A 36 -3.24 15.60 0.90
N GLY A 37 -3.16 14.46 0.23
CA GLY A 37 -1.99 14.07 -0.56
C GLY A 37 -0.72 13.79 0.25
N LEU A 38 -0.84 13.55 1.56
CA LEU A 38 0.29 13.23 2.44
C LEU A 38 1.16 12.10 1.87
N LEU A 39 0.57 11.04 1.31
CA LEU A 39 1.31 9.91 0.76
C LEU A 39 2.22 10.35 -0.40
N HIS A 40 1.69 11.13 -1.35
CA HIS A 40 2.48 11.66 -2.46
C HIS A 40 3.57 12.65 -1.97
N ARG A 41 3.31 13.46 -0.95
CA ARG A 41 4.34 14.37 -0.40
C ARG A 41 5.46 13.65 0.33
N LEU A 42 5.12 12.57 1.03
CA LEU A 42 6.10 11.72 1.70
C LEU A 42 6.87 10.86 0.70
N TRP A 43 6.23 10.39 -0.38
CA TRP A 43 6.84 9.56 -1.42
C TRP A 43 6.57 10.14 -2.81
N PRO A 44 7.27 11.22 -3.21
CA PRO A 44 6.98 11.94 -4.46
C PRO A 44 7.29 11.14 -5.74
N GLN A 45 8.02 10.03 -5.61
CA GLN A 45 8.32 9.12 -6.72
C GLN A 45 7.31 7.97 -6.84
N LEU A 46 6.37 7.86 -5.90
CA LEU A 46 5.34 6.83 -5.95
C LEU A 46 4.36 7.18 -7.08
N VAL A 47 4.02 6.19 -7.92
CA VAL A 47 3.15 6.37 -9.09
C VAL A 47 1.75 5.80 -8.84
N TRP A 48 1.69 4.71 -8.08
CA TRP A 48 0.45 4.02 -7.75
C TRP A 48 0.52 3.44 -6.34
N VAL A 49 -0.65 3.19 -5.76
CA VAL A 49 -0.82 2.60 -4.44
C VAL A 49 -1.67 1.34 -4.61
N PRO A 50 -1.11 0.13 -4.40
CA PRO A 50 -1.90 -1.09 -4.36
C PRO A 50 -2.60 -1.20 -3.01
N THR A 51 -3.89 -1.44 -3.02
CA THR A 51 -4.65 -1.78 -1.81
C THR A 51 -5.97 -2.44 -2.15
N THR A 52 -6.60 -3.08 -1.18
CA THR A 52 -7.93 -3.66 -1.33
C THR A 52 -8.98 -2.53 -1.31
N ILE A 53 -9.52 -2.19 -2.48
CA ILE A 53 -10.56 -1.15 -2.64
C ILE A 53 -11.87 -1.68 -3.25
N GLY A 54 -11.97 -2.99 -3.45
CA GLY A 54 -13.19 -3.67 -3.88
C GLY A 54 -14.16 -3.91 -2.72
N ASP A 55 -15.38 -4.32 -3.08
CA ASP A 55 -16.41 -4.84 -2.17
C ASP A 55 -16.59 -3.97 -0.90
N SER A 56 -16.54 -4.58 0.30
CA SER A 56 -16.72 -3.91 1.59
C SER A 56 -15.70 -2.79 1.85
N CYS A 57 -14.49 -2.88 1.28
CA CYS A 57 -13.45 -1.85 1.41
C CYS A 57 -13.69 -0.64 0.51
N SER A 58 -14.63 -0.72 -0.46
CA SER A 58 -14.94 0.38 -1.37
C SER A 58 -15.44 1.65 -0.66
N LEU A 59 -16.01 1.50 0.54
CA LEU A 59 -16.47 2.60 1.39
C LEU A 59 -15.33 3.56 1.78
N TYR A 60 -14.12 3.05 1.98
CA TYR A 60 -12.94 3.84 2.37
C TYR A 60 -12.20 4.44 1.17
N LYS A 61 -12.60 4.11 -0.07
CA LYS A 61 -11.90 4.53 -1.29
C LYS A 61 -11.74 6.05 -1.39
N LYS A 62 -12.75 6.83 -0.98
CA LYS A 62 -12.69 8.30 -1.00
C LYS A 62 -11.67 8.84 0.00
N GLU A 63 -11.64 8.27 1.21
CA GLU A 63 -10.73 8.68 2.27
C GLU A 63 -9.28 8.30 1.94
N ILE A 64 -9.04 7.10 1.41
CA ILE A 64 -7.71 6.69 0.94
C ILE A 64 -7.23 7.61 -0.19
N LYS A 65 -8.08 7.91 -1.17
CA LYS A 65 -7.77 8.86 -2.25
C LYS A 65 -7.42 10.26 -1.72
N PHE A 66 -8.07 10.71 -0.66
CA PHE A 66 -7.73 11.98 -0.01
C PHE A 66 -6.26 11.98 0.48
N TYR A 67 -5.79 10.92 1.14
CA TYR A 67 -4.39 10.83 1.56
C TYR A 67 -3.40 10.62 0.42
N CYS A 68 -3.81 9.93 -0.65
CA CYS A 68 -3.01 9.75 -1.86
C CYS A 68 -2.83 11.06 -2.64
N GLY A 69 -3.85 11.91 -2.68
CA GLY A 69 -3.89 13.13 -3.49
C GLY A 69 -4.21 12.83 -4.96
N GLU A 70 -4.23 13.87 -5.79
CA GLU A 70 -4.74 13.79 -7.18
C GLU A 70 -3.84 13.02 -8.15
N LYS A 71 -2.54 12.92 -7.84
CA LYS A 71 -1.52 12.35 -8.75
C LYS A 71 -1.30 10.86 -8.57
N LEU A 72 -1.65 10.30 -7.41
CA LEU A 72 -1.43 8.89 -7.11
C LEU A 72 -2.64 8.06 -7.53
N TYR A 73 -2.41 7.13 -8.45
CA TYR A 73 -3.44 6.18 -8.86
C TYR A 73 -3.61 5.09 -7.81
N LEU A 74 -4.84 4.94 -7.31
CA LEU A 74 -5.20 3.85 -6.43
C LEU A 74 -5.61 2.65 -7.28
N ILE A 75 -4.91 1.53 -7.11
CA ILE A 75 -5.16 0.29 -7.85
C ILE A 75 -5.53 -0.82 -6.87
N ASN A 76 -6.23 -1.84 -7.36
CA ASN A 76 -6.52 -3.03 -6.56
C ASN A 76 -5.22 -3.76 -6.18
N PHE A 77 -5.28 -4.50 -5.08
CA PHE A 77 -4.21 -5.40 -4.70
C PHE A 77 -4.02 -6.48 -5.78
N SER A 78 -2.79 -6.97 -5.93
CA SER A 78 -2.45 -7.91 -7.00
C SER A 78 -3.04 -9.31 -6.80
N GLY A 79 -3.39 -9.66 -5.56
CA GLY A 79 -4.03 -10.91 -5.19
C GLY A 79 -5.42 -10.67 -4.61
N TYR A 80 -6.29 -11.65 -4.79
CA TYR A 80 -7.49 -11.89 -4.02
C TYR A 80 -7.27 -13.19 -3.25
N ASP A 81 -6.88 -13.02 -1.99
CA ASP A 81 -6.34 -14.08 -1.16
C ASP A 81 -7.28 -14.35 0.01
N THR A 82 -7.26 -15.60 0.48
CA THR A 82 -7.99 -16.01 1.68
C THR A 82 -7.03 -16.71 2.64
N SER A 83 -7.51 -17.01 3.86
CA SER A 83 -6.72 -17.76 4.84
C SER A 83 -6.33 -19.16 4.35
N GLU A 84 -7.12 -19.72 3.44
CA GLU A 84 -6.95 -21.03 2.84
C GLU A 84 -5.88 -21.05 1.74
N GLY A 85 -5.55 -19.88 1.16
CA GLY A 85 -4.49 -19.75 0.18
C GLY A 85 -4.57 -18.49 -0.70
N ASP A 86 -3.56 -18.36 -1.54
CA ASP A 86 -3.50 -17.40 -2.65
C ASP A 86 -3.83 -18.14 -3.94
N PHE A 87 -4.91 -17.71 -4.59
CA PHE A 87 -5.50 -18.41 -5.73
C PHE A 87 -5.55 -17.58 -6.99
N THR A 88 -5.18 -16.30 -6.93
CA THR A 88 -5.56 -15.36 -7.99
C THR A 88 -4.46 -14.40 -8.37
N SER A 89 -4.63 -13.76 -9.52
CA SER A 89 -3.79 -12.65 -9.94
C SER A 89 -4.62 -11.59 -10.64
N LEU A 90 -4.36 -10.33 -10.31
CA LEU A 90 -5.06 -9.19 -10.88
C LEU A 90 -4.88 -9.17 -12.41
N ALA A 91 -5.99 -9.17 -13.14
CA ALA A 91 -5.99 -9.19 -14.61
C ALA A 91 -5.58 -7.82 -15.19
N SER A 92 -5.95 -6.73 -14.52
CA SER A 92 -5.63 -5.37 -14.95
C SER A 92 -5.61 -4.41 -13.76
N VAL A 93 -4.64 -3.49 -13.76
CA VAL A 93 -4.54 -2.43 -12.73
C VAL A 93 -5.71 -1.43 -12.78
N HIS A 94 -6.51 -1.46 -13.85
CA HIS A 94 -7.66 -0.58 -14.05
C HIS A 94 -8.99 -1.21 -13.65
N THR A 95 -9.06 -2.53 -13.47
CA THR A 95 -10.28 -3.25 -13.12
C THR A 95 -10.15 -3.98 -11.79
N ALA A 96 -11.24 -4.57 -11.31
CA ALA A 96 -11.27 -5.44 -10.13
C ALA A 96 -11.50 -6.89 -10.56
N GLU A 97 -10.85 -7.30 -11.65
CA GLU A 97 -10.99 -8.61 -12.25
C GLU A 97 -9.71 -9.41 -11.97
N TYR A 98 -9.87 -10.68 -11.64
CA TYR A 98 -8.77 -11.57 -11.27
C TYR A 98 -8.85 -12.85 -12.09
N PHE A 99 -7.68 -13.34 -12.50
CA PHE A 99 -7.56 -14.70 -13.02
C PHE A 99 -7.39 -15.67 -11.86
N LEU A 100 -8.11 -16.78 -11.89
CA LEU A 100 -7.84 -17.91 -11.02
C LEU A 100 -6.63 -18.67 -11.55
N SER A 101 -5.69 -19.00 -10.67
CA SER A 101 -4.51 -19.77 -11.02
C SER A 101 -4.86 -21.26 -11.04
N PRO A 102 -4.92 -21.92 -12.22
CA PRO A 102 -5.39 -23.30 -12.32
C PRO A 102 -4.44 -24.33 -11.67
N THR A 103 -3.24 -23.90 -11.27
CA THR A 103 -2.23 -24.76 -10.63
C THR A 103 -2.26 -24.70 -9.11
N THR A 104 -3.03 -23.79 -8.50
CA THR A 104 -3.03 -23.61 -7.04
C THR A 104 -4.12 -24.43 -6.35
N ALA A 105 -5.24 -24.68 -7.02
CA ALA A 105 -6.33 -25.50 -6.51
C ALA A 105 -7.20 -26.06 -7.65
N PHE A 106 -8.06 -27.02 -7.29
CA PHE A 106 -9.19 -27.42 -8.11
C PHE A 106 -10.39 -26.52 -7.75
N PHE A 107 -10.97 -25.83 -8.74
CA PHE A 107 -12.07 -24.88 -8.52
C PHE A 107 -13.39 -25.45 -9.01
N GLU A 108 -14.41 -25.39 -8.16
CA GLU A 108 -15.81 -25.69 -8.49
C GLU A 108 -16.65 -24.43 -8.25
N PHE A 109 -17.68 -24.22 -9.09
CA PHE A 109 -18.54 -23.03 -9.01
C PHE A 109 -19.98 -23.47 -8.82
N ILE A 110 -20.57 -23.07 -7.69
CA ILE A 110 -22.00 -23.22 -7.40
C ILE A 110 -22.68 -21.98 -7.92
N LYS A 111 -23.82 -22.13 -8.59
CA LYS A 111 -24.60 -20.97 -9.05
C LYS A 111 -25.22 -20.26 -7.86
N GLU A 112 -25.30 -18.94 -7.93
CA GLU A 112 -25.89 -18.12 -6.86
C GLU A 112 -27.34 -18.51 -6.55
N GLU A 113 -28.12 -18.86 -7.58
CA GLU A 113 -29.50 -19.34 -7.44
C GLU A 113 -29.64 -20.63 -6.60
N ASP A 114 -28.59 -21.44 -6.52
CA ASP A 114 -28.57 -22.71 -5.81
C ASP A 114 -28.07 -22.58 -4.35
N MET A 115 -27.62 -21.39 -3.91
CA MET A 115 -27.01 -21.18 -2.58
C MET A 115 -27.99 -21.10 -1.41
N HIS A 116 -29.29 -20.95 -1.68
CA HIS A 116 -30.32 -20.70 -0.66
C HIS A 116 -31.20 -21.91 -0.32
N HIS A 117 -30.79 -23.12 -0.73
CA HIS A 117 -31.48 -24.37 -0.45
C HIS A 117 -30.83 -25.16 0.70
#